data_AF-A0A7J2NQD5-F1
#
_entry.id   AF-A0A7J2NQD5-F1
#
_cell.length_a   1.000
_cell.length_b   1.000
_cell.length_c   1.000
_cell.angle_alpha   90.00
_cell.angle_beta   90.00
_cell.angle_gamma   90.00
#
_symmetry.space_group_name_H-M   'P 1'
#
loop_
_entity.id
_entity.type
_entity.pdbx_description
1 polymer ?
#
loop_
_entity_poly.entity_id
_entity_poly.type
_entity_poly.pdbx_seq_one_letter_code
_entity_poly.pdbx_strand_id
1 'polypeptide(L)'
;MVNLVEDWKVLEVYAGNKRGFYQILENQKSMEIRVKVGELGFSREFENKEDQLLIDILGYCKSKNYIEISNNIMDAYFFEHIPEANKEN
;
A
#
# COMPACT_ATOMS: atom_id res chain seq x y z
N MET A 1 0.86 -11.41 10.39
CA MET A 1 0.30 -10.19 11.01
C MET A 1 1.04 -9.01 10.40
N VAL A 2 0.34 -7.97 9.94
CA VAL A 2 0.98 -6.76 9.39
C VAL A 2 0.73 -5.62 10.36
N ASN A 3 1.78 -4.87 10.68
CA ASN A 3 1.68 -3.71 11.56
C ASN A 3 1.48 -2.45 10.71
N LEU A 4 0.37 -1.74 10.95
CA LEU A 4 0.12 -0.47 10.29
C LEU A 4 0.92 0.63 10.97
N VAL A 5 1.61 1.44 10.17
CA VAL A 5 2.31 2.64 10.64
C VAL A 5 1.57 3.88 10.15
N GLU A 6 1.48 4.88 11.02
CA GLU A 6 0.81 6.16 10.71
C GLU A 6 1.73 7.12 9.95
N ASP A 7 3.04 7.03 10.19
CA ASP A 7 4.04 7.87 9.53
C ASP A 7 4.63 7.16 8.31
N TRP A 8 4.38 7.75 7.14
CA TRP A 8 4.95 7.30 5.88
C TRP A 8 6.48 7.20 5.93
N LYS A 9 7.16 8.14 6.59
CA LYS A 9 8.64 8.15 6.63
C LYS A 9 9.20 6.93 7.36
N VAL A 10 8.47 6.42 8.35
CA VAL A 10 8.83 5.16 9.03
C VAL A 10 8.74 3.99 8.06
N LEU A 11 7.68 3.90 7.25
CA LEU A 11 7.55 2.84 6.25
C LEU A 11 8.63 2.94 5.17
N GLU A 12 8.91 4.16 4.69
CA GLU A 12 9.91 4.45 3.65
C GLU A 12 11.32 3.98 4.05
N VAL A 13 11.71 4.26 5.30
CA VAL A 13 12.99 3.81 5.88
C VAL A 13 13.01 2.29 6.06
N TYR A 14 11.93 1.72 6.59
CA TYR A 14 11.82 0.26 6.78
C TYR A 14 11.89 -0.52 5.46
N ALA A 15 11.28 0.04 4.40
CA ALA A 15 11.18 -0.61 3.11
C ALA A 15 12.55 -0.95 2.52
N GLY A 16 13.52 -0.04 2.57
CA GLY A 16 14.87 -0.29 2.06
C GLY A 16 14.86 -0.86 0.64
N ASN A 17 15.31 -2.12 0.48
CA ASN A 17 15.32 -2.86 -0.78
C ASN A 17 14.22 -3.93 -0.90
N LYS A 18 13.26 -3.95 0.02
CA LYS A 18 12.15 -4.92 0.02
C LYS A 18 11.20 -4.65 -1.14
N ARG A 19 10.63 -5.72 -1.66
CA ARG A 19 9.48 -5.64 -2.58
C ARG A 19 8.23 -5.27 -1.80
N GLY A 20 7.32 -4.57 -2.47
CA GLY A 20 6.05 -4.16 -1.92
C GLY A 20 4.98 -4.13 -3.00
N PHE A 21 3.76 -3.95 -2.55
CA PHE A 21 2.61 -3.71 -3.41
C PHE A 21 1.80 -2.58 -2.82
N TYR A 22 1.09 -1.89 -3.70
CA TYR A 22 0.22 -0.78 -3.34
C TYR A 22 -1.11 -0.87 -4.05
N GLN A 23 -2.10 -0.19 -3.51
CA GLN A 23 -3.43 -0.10 -4.06
C GLN A 23 -3.92 1.33 -3.90
N ILE A 24 -4.59 1.82 -4.94
CA ILE A 24 -5.27 3.10 -4.95
C ILE A 24 -6.77 2.80 -5.03
N LEU A 25 -7.53 3.32 -4.09
CA LEU A 25 -9.00 3.32 -4.14
C LEU A 25 -9.48 4.75 -4.31
N GLU A 26 -10.06 5.01 -5.48
CA GLU A 26 -10.60 6.32 -5.80
C GLU A 26 -12.13 6.30 -5.67
N ASN A 27 -12.66 7.28 -4.96
CA ASN A 27 -14.09 7.56 -4.95
C ASN A 27 -14.33 9.03 -5.38
N GLN A 28 -15.59 9.48 -5.36
CA GLN A 28 -15.94 10.82 -5.85
C GLN A 28 -15.34 11.97 -5.03
N LYS A 29 -14.94 11.72 -3.77
CA LYS A 29 -14.54 12.75 -2.81
C LYS A 29 -13.14 12.59 -2.27
N SER A 30 -12.59 11.38 -2.30
CA SER A 30 -11.32 11.05 -1.70
C SER A 30 -10.60 9.95 -2.47
N MET A 31 -9.31 9.83 -2.18
CA MET A 31 -8.42 8.79 -2.65
C MET A 31 -7.77 8.13 -1.44
N GLU A 32 -7.94 6.82 -1.29
CA GLU A 32 -7.20 6.03 -0.31
C GLU A 32 -6.00 5.37 -1.00
N ILE A 33 -4.83 5.47 -0.37
CA ILE A 33 -3.65 4.70 -0.77
C ILE A 33 -3.29 3.71 0.31
N ARG A 34 -3.08 2.47 -0.09
CA ARG A 34 -2.60 1.38 0.75
C ARG A 34 -1.26 0.90 0.22
N VAL A 35 -0.29 0.75 1.11
CA VAL A 35 1.05 0.26 0.77
C VAL A 35 1.42 -0.83 1.75
N LYS A 36 1.90 -1.98 1.26
CA LYS A 36 2.42 -3.06 2.10
C LYS A 36 3.83 -3.42 1.67
N VAL A 37 4.71 -3.47 2.66
CA VAL A 37 6.13 -3.82 2.49
C VAL A 37 6.53 -4.75 3.61
N GLY A 38 6.89 -6.00 3.27
CA GLY A 38 7.21 -7.02 4.28
C GLY A 38 6.08 -7.18 5.30
N GLU A 39 6.40 -6.89 6.57
CA GLU A 39 5.47 -7.00 7.71
C GLU A 39 4.81 -5.67 8.09
N LEU A 40 5.12 -4.58 7.39
CA LEU A 40 4.53 -3.27 7.66
C LEU A 40 3.57 -2.86 6.54
N GLY A 41 2.54 -2.11 6.95
CA GLY A 41 1.58 -1.50 6.06
C GLY A 41 1.40 -0.03 6.37
N PHE A 42 0.92 0.71 5.39
CA PHE A 42 0.47 2.09 5.52
C PHE A 42 -0.87 2.18 4.79
N SER A 43 -1.85 2.82 5.42
CA SER A 43 -3.08 3.22 4.76
C SER A 43 -3.41 4.64 5.12
N ARG A 44 -3.80 5.44 4.13
CA ARG A 44 -4.28 6.80 4.36
C ARG A 44 -5.25 7.25 3.29
N GLU A 45 -6.29 7.94 3.72
CA GLU A 45 -7.26 8.62 2.88
C GLU A 45 -6.87 10.09 2.69
N PHE A 46 -7.03 10.58 1.47
CA PHE A 46 -6.73 11.95 1.04
C PHE A 46 -7.98 12.53 0.38
N GLU A 47 -8.47 13.67 0.88
CA GLU A 47 -9.57 14.40 0.25
C GLU A 47 -9.10 15.15 -1.02
N ASN A 48 -7.83 15.57 -1.04
CA ASN A 48 -7.22 16.24 -2.17
C ASN A 48 -6.29 15.30 -2.95
N LYS A 49 -6.57 15.10 -4.24
CA LYS A 49 -5.73 14.28 -5.15
C LYS A 49 -4.39 14.93 -5.49
N GLU A 50 -4.25 16.22 -5.20
CA GLU A 50 -3.00 16.98 -5.36
C GLU A 50 -2.20 17.09 -4.06
N ASP A 51 -2.56 16.31 -3.03
CA ASP A 51 -1.80 16.29 -1.79
C ASP A 51 -0.34 15.86 -2.03
N GLN A 52 0.62 16.64 -1.53
CA GLN A 52 2.04 16.39 -1.77
C GLN A 52 2.49 15.05 -1.20
N LEU A 53 1.96 14.62 -0.05
CA LEU A 53 2.30 13.33 0.53
C LEU A 53 1.79 12.18 -0.34
N LEU A 54 0.58 12.30 -0.91
CA LEU A 54 0.05 11.32 -1.85
C LEU A 54 0.95 11.21 -3.10
N ILE A 55 1.35 12.34 -3.67
CA ILE A 55 2.25 12.41 -4.83
C ILE A 55 3.59 11.74 -4.50
N ASP A 56 4.15 12.03 -3.31
CA ASP A 56 5.42 11.46 -2.86
C ASP A 56 5.33 9.93 -2.67
N ILE A 57 4.24 9.43 -2.08
CA ILE A 57 4.01 7.98 -1.88
C ILE A 57 3.90 7.27 -3.24
N LEU A 58 3.13 7.83 -4.16
CA LEU A 58 2.96 7.26 -5.50
C LEU A 58 4.27 7.27 -6.28
N GLY A 59 5.01 8.37 -6.22
CA GLY A 59 6.34 8.50 -6.82
C GLY A 59 7.31 7.45 -6.26
N TYR A 60 7.31 7.26 -4.94
CA TYR A 60 8.12 6.25 -4.28
C TYR A 60 7.77 4.84 -4.75
N CYS A 61 6.48 4.46 -4.71
CA CYS A 61 6.03 3.13 -5.10
C CYS A 61 6.42 2.79 -6.55
N LYS A 62 6.25 3.75 -7.46
CA LYS A 62 6.68 3.61 -8.86
C LYS A 62 8.19 3.47 -8.98
N SER A 63 8.96 4.32 -8.29
CA SER A 63 10.44 4.27 -8.33
C SER A 63 11.01 2.94 -7.81
N LYS A 64 10.32 2.30 -6.86
CA LYS A 64 10.68 1.00 -6.27
C LYS A 64 10.14 -0.19 -7.05
N ASN A 65 9.43 0.03 -8.16
CA ASN A 65 8.75 -0.99 -8.95
C ASN A 65 7.81 -1.86 -8.09
N TYR A 66 7.07 -1.22 -7.18
CA TYR A 66 6.04 -1.91 -6.42
C TYR A 66 4.89 -2.32 -7.33
N ILE A 67 4.25 -3.42 -7.00
CA ILE A 67 3.14 -3.96 -7.80
C ILE A 67 1.87 -3.19 -7.43
N GLU A 68 1.24 -2.56 -8.42
CA GLU A 68 -0.07 -1.96 -8.26
C GLU A 68 -1.17 -3.04 -8.33
N ILE A 69 -1.99 -3.12 -7.29
CA ILE A 69 -3.12 -4.05 -7.24
C ILE A 69 -4.38 -3.33 -7.73
N SER A 70 -4.80 -3.68 -8.94
CA SER A 70 -5.95 -3.09 -9.62
C SER A 70 -7.31 -3.58 -9.11
N ASN A 71 -7.38 -4.78 -8.52
CA ASN A 71 -8.62 -5.30 -7.95
C ASN A 71 -8.88 -4.60 -6.62
N ASN A 72 -10.06 -4.02 -6.40
CA ASN A 72 -10.45 -3.47 -5.09
C ASN A 72 -10.48 -4.58 -4.03
N ILE A 73 -9.38 -4.74 -3.28
CA ILE A 73 -9.26 -5.70 -2.20
C ILE A 73 -9.74 -4.98 -0.94
N MET A 74 -10.62 -5.60 -0.15
CA MET A 74 -11.00 -5.00 1.14
C MET A 74 -9.76 -4.85 2.03
N ASP A 75 -9.74 -3.79 2.82
CA ASP A 75 -8.68 -3.47 3.79
C ASP A 75 -8.22 -4.70 4.61
N ALA A 76 -9.18 -5.46 5.13
CA ALA A 76 -8.96 -6.67 5.90
C ALA A 76 -8.07 -7.68 5.16
N TYR A 77 -8.24 -7.82 3.85
CA TYR A 77 -7.50 -8.79 3.05
C TYR A 77 -6.21 -8.23 2.43
N PHE A 78 -6.10 -6.92 2.25
CA PHE A 78 -4.91 -6.31 1.66
C PHE A 78 -3.68 -6.48 2.57
N PHE A 79 -3.87 -6.30 3.88
CA PHE A 79 -2.81 -6.43 4.86
C PHE A 79 -2.63 -7.86 5.38
N GLU A 80 -3.64 -8.73 5.23
CA GLU A 80 -3.49 -10.14 5.54
C GLU A 80 -2.44 -10.82 4.65
N HIS A 81 -1.74 -11.78 5.23
CA HIS A 81 -0.87 -12.66 4.46
C HIS A 81 -1.81 -13.60 3.72
N ILE A 82 -2.00 -13.44 2.40
CA ILE A 82 -2.66 -14.50 1.62
C ILE A 82 -1.71 -15.69 1.71
N PRO A 83 -2.07 -16.79 2.41
CA PRO A 83 -1.25 -17.99 2.37
C PRO A 83 -1.16 -18.41 0.90
N GLU A 84 0.03 -18.79 0.45
CA GLU A 84 0.24 -19.27 -0.91
C GLU A 84 -0.91 -20.20 -1.28
N ALA A 85 -1.58 -19.86 -2.39
CA ALA A 85 -2.75 -20.55 -2.89
C ALA A 85 -2.65 -22.05 -2.64
N ASN A 86 -3.73 -22.62 -2.07
CA ASN A 86 -3.92 -24.06 -2.00
C ASN A 86 -3.47 -24.68 -3.34
N LYS A 87 -2.31 -25.32 -3.33
CA LYS A 87 -1.92 -26.28 -4.36
C LYS A 87 -2.83 -27.47 -4.14
N GLU A 88 -4.06 -27.38 -4.62
CA GLU A 88 -4.90 -28.55 -4.81
C GLU A 88 -4.29 -29.32 -5.99
N ASN A 89 -3.67 -30.46 -5.64
CA ASN A 89 -3.30 -31.52 -6.58
C ASN A 89 -4.56 -32.26 -7.05
#